data_AF-A0A7S0HNJ3-F1
#
_entry.id   AF-A0A7S0HNJ3-F1
#
_cell.length_a   1.000
_cell.length_b   1.000
_cell.length_c   1.000
_cell.angle_alpha   90.00
_cell.angle_beta   90.00
_cell.angle_gamma   90.00
#
_symmetry.space_group_name_H-M   'P 1'
#
loop_
_entity.id
_entity.type
_entity.pdbx_description
1 polymer ?
#
loop_
_entity_poly.entity_id
_entity_poly.type
_entity_poly.pdbx_seq_one_letter_code
_entity_poly.pdbx_strand_id
1 'polypeptide(L)'
;VPCEVFCFRFCPSHPNIIVGGLASGQVCMWDLAEARKAHSEENALTDSAESKEGGANTIHAQIKMLSAVDQGHKRTITDLVWLPPTLEAGDRNKFARKPKEAQPAQTQFLTIAGDGQLLVWDTRRAIEVLEQEKGPKGEPGEKTEKDKKMKEGWGAKLVMPLPHTDSGAELSVTSLILDVPKEENAICRLLAVTEDGEYITVNLLEPNTEGAKGTVAGGVRAVSLGHYGP
;
A
#
# COMPACT_ATOMS: atom_id res chain seq x y z
N VAL A 1 17.34 -13.30 -1.29
CA VAL A 1 17.98 -12.26 -2.13
C VAL A 1 17.60 -10.92 -1.52
N PRO A 2 18.53 -9.98 -1.27
CA PRO A 2 18.15 -8.66 -0.77
C PRO A 2 17.24 -7.95 -1.78
N CYS A 3 16.20 -7.27 -1.28
CA CYS A 3 15.32 -6.45 -2.09
C CYS A 3 15.70 -4.97 -1.92
N GLU A 4 15.72 -4.21 -3.01
CA GLU A 4 15.96 -2.76 -2.96
C GLU A 4 14.66 -2.05 -2.58
N VAL A 5 14.64 -1.41 -1.40
CA VAL A 5 13.52 -0.64 -0.87
C VAL A 5 13.70 0.81 -1.27
N PHE A 6 12.74 1.37 -2.01
CA PHE A 6 12.79 2.77 -2.46
C PHE A 6 12.04 3.71 -1.52
N CYS A 7 10.92 3.25 -0.97
CA CYS A 7 10.12 4.02 -0.02
C CYS A 7 9.50 3.09 1.01
N PHE A 8 9.25 3.61 2.21
CA PHE A 8 8.57 2.88 3.28
C PHE A 8 7.78 3.84 4.18
N ARG A 9 6.76 3.30 4.86
CA ARG A 9 6.01 4.02 5.90
C ARG A 9 5.64 3.09 7.04
N PHE A 10 5.67 3.63 8.25
CA PHE A 10 5.07 3.02 9.42
C PHE A 10 3.54 3.11 9.33
N CYS A 11 2.84 2.05 9.73
CA CYS A 11 1.40 2.10 9.90
C CYS A 11 1.07 3.03 11.07
N PRO A 12 0.31 4.12 10.88
CA PRO A 12 0.15 5.11 11.94
C PRO A 12 -0.71 4.62 13.12
N SER A 13 -1.59 3.63 12.91
CA SER A 13 -2.33 2.98 14.01
C SER A 13 -1.60 1.80 14.64
N HIS A 14 -0.61 1.22 13.95
CA HIS A 14 0.14 0.05 14.40
C HIS A 14 1.64 0.19 14.11
N PRO A 15 2.40 0.91 14.93
CA PRO A 15 3.80 1.29 14.64
C PRO A 15 4.78 0.12 14.49
N ASN A 16 4.39 -1.11 14.85
CA ASN A 16 5.21 -2.29 14.59
C ASN A 16 5.13 -2.75 13.13
N ILE A 17 4.08 -2.35 12.40
CA ILE A 17 3.90 -2.70 10.99
C ILE A 17 4.54 -1.62 10.12
N ILE A 18 5.43 -2.05 9.23
CA ILE A 18 6.00 -1.22 8.17
C ILE A 18 5.59 -1.83 6.84
N VAL A 19 5.23 -0.99 5.88
CA VAL A 19 5.11 -1.37 4.48
C VAL A 19 6.14 -0.63 3.66
N GLY A 20 6.67 -1.27 2.62
CA GLY A 20 7.69 -0.70 1.76
C GLY A 20 7.47 -1.03 0.29
N GLY A 21 7.73 -0.04 -0.56
CA GLY A 21 7.73 -0.18 -2.01
C GLY A 21 9.13 -0.56 -2.51
N LEU A 22 9.18 -1.54 -3.41
CA LEU A 22 10.42 -2.10 -3.94
C LEU A 22 10.71 -1.61 -5.37
N ALA A 23 11.98 -1.68 -5.77
CA ALA A 23 12.42 -1.43 -7.14
C ALA A 23 11.75 -2.37 -8.17
N SER A 24 11.32 -3.56 -7.74
CA SER A 24 10.60 -4.52 -8.59
C SER A 24 9.15 -4.15 -8.87
N GLY A 25 8.61 -3.11 -8.24
CA GLY A 25 7.18 -2.78 -8.30
C GLY A 25 6.30 -3.55 -7.31
N GLN A 26 6.91 -4.45 -6.52
CA GLN A 26 6.24 -5.15 -5.43
C GLN A 26 6.18 -4.30 -4.16
N VAL A 27 5.19 -4.56 -3.33
CA VAL A 27 5.14 -4.14 -1.93
C VAL A 27 5.59 -5.27 -1.01
N CYS A 28 6.24 -4.91 0.08
CA CYS A 28 6.58 -5.79 1.18
C CYS A 28 6.06 -5.24 2.53
N MET A 29 5.90 -6.12 3.50
CA MET A 29 5.46 -5.80 4.85
C MET A 29 6.40 -6.44 5.87
N TRP A 30 6.73 -5.68 6.92
CA TRP A 30 7.48 -6.15 8.08
C TRP A 30 6.66 -6.04 9.35
N ASP A 31 7.00 -6.87 10.33
CA ASP A 31 6.53 -6.77 11.70
C ASP A 31 7.73 -6.65 12.65
N LEU A 32 7.92 -5.45 13.18
CA LEU A 32 9.02 -5.15 14.09
C LEU A 32 8.85 -5.82 15.46
N ALA A 33 7.63 -6.20 15.86
CA ALA A 33 7.44 -6.90 17.13
C ALA A 33 8.09 -8.29 17.07
N GLU A 34 7.93 -9.00 15.94
CA GLU A 34 8.58 -10.28 15.68
C GLU A 34 10.11 -10.13 15.60
N ALA A 35 10.60 -9.12 14.90
CA ALA A 35 12.03 -8.86 14.79
C ALA A 35 12.69 -8.55 16.16
N ARG A 36 12.02 -7.73 16.99
CA ARG A 36 12.49 -7.42 18.35
C ARG A 36 12.50 -8.65 19.24
N LYS A 37 11.46 -9.48 19.16
CA LYS A 37 11.37 -10.73 19.92
C LYS A 37 12.50 -11.68 19.53
N ALA A 38 12.69 -11.94 18.24
CA ALA A 38 13.76 -12.80 17.75
C ALA A 38 15.15 -12.33 18.20
N HIS A 39 15.43 -11.03 18.10
CA HIS A 39 16.69 -10.44 18.57
C HIS A 39 16.88 -10.57 20.09
N SER A 40 15.81 -10.43 20.89
CA SER A 40 15.90 -10.63 22.33
C SER A 40 16.20 -12.08 22.72
N GLU A 41 15.64 -13.04 21.98
CA GLU A 41 15.87 -14.47 22.20
C GLU A 41 17.30 -14.86 21.79
N GLU A 42 17.81 -14.33 20.67
CA GLU A 42 19.20 -14.53 20.23
C GLU A 42 20.19 -14.00 21.27
N ASN A 43 19.98 -12.77 21.76
CA ASN A 43 20.86 -12.18 22.78
C ASN A 43 20.84 -12.96 24.09
N ALA A 44 19.68 -13.48 24.50
CA ALA A 44 19.55 -14.30 25.72
C ALA A 44 20.30 -15.65 25.62
N LEU A 45 20.49 -16.17 24.40
CA LEU A 45 21.27 -17.40 24.16
C LEU A 45 22.78 -17.14 24.11
N THR A 46 23.20 -15.90 23.83
CA THR A 46 24.61 -15.51 23.67
C THR A 46 25.24 -14.88 24.92
N ASP A 47 24.59 -15.00 26.09
CA ASP A 47 25.01 -14.38 27.36
C ASP A 47 26.26 -15.05 28.00
N SER A 48 27.19 -15.52 27.17
CA SER A 48 28.59 -15.70 27.56
C SER A 48 29.29 -14.35 27.47
N ALA A 49 29.44 -13.73 28.64
CA ALA A 49 30.22 -12.53 28.86
C ALA A 49 31.64 -12.66 28.28
N GLU A 50 31.87 -12.08 27.10
CA GLU A 50 33.14 -11.50 26.67
C GLU A 50 32.99 -10.91 25.26
N SER A 51 33.37 -9.63 25.12
CA SER A 51 33.41 -8.81 23.90
C SER A 51 32.05 -8.36 23.33
N LYS A 52 31.75 -7.04 23.42
CA LYS A 52 31.34 -6.18 22.28
C LYS A 52 31.58 -4.71 22.62
N GLU A 53 32.85 -4.34 22.70
CA GLU A 53 33.28 -2.97 22.49
C GLU A 53 33.09 -2.67 20.99
N GLY A 54 32.04 -1.91 20.65
CA GLY A 54 31.81 -1.38 19.29
C GLY A 54 31.01 -2.26 18.30
N GLY A 55 29.70 -2.02 18.22
CA GLY A 55 28.85 -2.30 17.05
C GLY A 55 28.14 -3.68 17.03
N ALA A 56 26.83 -3.81 16.96
CA ALA A 56 25.74 -2.84 16.97
C ALA A 56 24.48 -3.55 17.50
N ASN A 57 23.68 -2.87 18.33
CA ASN A 57 22.34 -3.29 18.78
C ASN A 57 21.31 -3.24 17.62
N THR A 58 21.73 -3.69 16.44
CA THR A 58 20.99 -3.55 15.18
C THR A 58 20.02 -4.71 15.05
N ILE A 59 18.74 -4.39 15.08
CA ILE A 59 17.67 -5.37 14.89
C ILE A 59 17.47 -5.57 13.39
N HIS A 60 17.65 -6.81 12.93
CA HIS A 60 17.41 -7.20 11.54
C HIS A 60 15.96 -7.70 11.38
N ALA A 61 15.11 -6.90 10.74
CA ALA A 61 13.74 -7.30 10.42
C ALA A 61 13.67 -8.03 9.07
N GLN A 62 13.21 -9.28 9.10
CA GLN A 62 12.92 -10.05 7.88
C GLN A 62 11.59 -9.61 7.27
N ILE A 63 11.50 -9.60 5.93
CA ILE A 63 10.23 -9.36 5.24
C ILE A 63 9.24 -10.43 5.70
N LYS A 64 8.15 -9.98 6.32
CA LYS A 64 7.08 -10.86 6.80
C LYS A 64 6.17 -11.28 5.66
N MET A 65 5.86 -10.37 4.74
CA MET A 65 5.06 -10.65 3.55
C MET A 65 5.61 -9.92 2.33
N LEU A 66 5.60 -10.61 1.20
CA LEU A 66 5.91 -10.04 -0.11
C LEU A 66 4.68 -10.19 -1.01
N SER A 67 4.32 -9.12 -1.72
CA SER A 67 3.24 -9.17 -2.71
C SER A 67 3.58 -10.06 -3.90
N ALA A 68 2.55 -10.57 -4.58
CA ALA A 68 2.73 -11.33 -5.81
C ALA A 68 3.32 -10.45 -6.92
N VAL A 69 4.32 -10.97 -7.64
CA VAL A 69 5.13 -10.21 -8.61
C VAL A 69 4.32 -9.67 -9.79
N ASP A 70 3.26 -10.38 -10.17
CA ASP A 70 2.35 -10.05 -11.27
C ASP A 70 1.18 -9.16 -10.85
N GLN A 71 1.05 -8.87 -9.55
CA GLN A 71 -0.05 -8.10 -8.96
C GLN A 71 0.42 -6.73 -8.41
N GLY A 72 1.67 -6.34 -8.69
CA GLY A 72 2.27 -5.07 -8.31
C GLY A 72 2.36 -4.08 -9.46
N HIS A 73 3.13 -3.01 -9.23
CA HIS A 73 3.50 -2.05 -10.27
C HIS A 73 4.46 -2.69 -11.28
N LYS A 74 4.48 -2.14 -12.50
CA LYS A 74 5.44 -2.53 -13.55
C LYS A 74 6.76 -1.78 -13.45
N ARG A 75 6.84 -0.82 -12.54
CA ARG A 75 8.01 0.03 -12.27
C ARG A 75 8.26 0.16 -10.77
N THR A 76 9.42 0.69 -10.42
CA THR A 76 9.78 1.06 -9.05
C THR A 76 8.69 1.88 -8.39
N ILE A 77 8.26 1.47 -7.20
CA ILE A 77 7.33 2.24 -6.39
C ILE A 77 8.05 3.48 -5.87
N THR A 78 7.53 4.66 -6.20
CA THR A 78 8.17 5.94 -5.87
C THR A 78 7.64 6.54 -4.57
N ASP A 79 6.36 6.33 -4.27
CA ASP A 79 5.73 6.85 -3.05
C ASP A 79 4.59 5.95 -2.56
N LEU A 80 4.28 6.07 -1.27
CA LEU A 80 3.18 5.35 -0.64
C LEU A 80 2.59 6.13 0.54
N VAL A 81 1.28 6.01 0.73
CA VAL A 81 0.54 6.68 1.82
C VAL A 81 -0.54 5.78 2.40
N TRP A 82 -0.70 5.83 3.72
CA TRP A 82 -1.79 5.12 4.39
C TRP A 82 -3.12 5.82 4.14
N LEU A 83 -4.17 5.03 3.86
CA LEU A 83 -5.53 5.55 3.88
C LEU A 83 -5.95 5.76 5.33
N PRO A 84 -6.58 6.91 5.64
CA PRO A 84 -7.05 7.14 6.99
C PRO A 84 -8.15 6.14 7.35
N PRO A 85 -8.35 5.91 8.65
CA PRO A 85 -9.40 5.05 9.19
C PRO A 85 -10.82 5.28 8.62
N THR A 86 -11.09 6.53 8.28
CA THR A 86 -12.39 7.03 7.85
C THR A 86 -12.62 6.87 6.36
N LEU A 87 -11.65 6.36 5.58
CA LEU A 87 -11.76 6.17 4.14
C LEU A 87 -11.40 4.72 3.79
N GLU A 88 -12.32 4.00 3.15
CA GLU A 88 -12.07 2.63 2.66
C GLU A 88 -12.22 2.57 1.15
N ALA A 89 -11.25 1.93 0.51
CA ALA A 89 -11.37 1.44 -0.86
C ALA A 89 -12.16 0.12 -0.83
N GLY A 90 -13.31 0.11 -1.50
CA GLY A 90 -14.13 -1.06 -1.76
C GLY A 90 -13.84 -1.67 -3.13
N ASP A 91 -14.72 -2.57 -3.56
CA ASP A 91 -14.60 -3.21 -4.87
C ASP A 91 -15.00 -2.26 -6.02
N ARG A 92 -14.54 -2.57 -7.25
CA ARG A 92 -14.94 -1.88 -8.49
C ARG A 92 -14.65 -0.37 -8.48
N ASN A 93 -13.45 0.02 -8.04
CA ASN A 93 -13.00 1.42 -8.04
C ASN A 93 -13.88 2.36 -7.21
N LYS A 94 -14.44 1.88 -6.10
CA LYS A 94 -15.27 2.68 -5.19
C LYS A 94 -14.51 3.00 -3.93
N PHE A 95 -14.62 4.25 -3.50
CA PHE A 95 -14.23 4.66 -2.16
C PHE A 95 -15.49 4.97 -1.36
N ALA A 96 -15.41 4.81 -0.04
CA ALA A 96 -16.48 5.17 0.85
C ALA A 96 -15.91 5.70 2.17
N ARG A 97 -16.61 6.68 2.76
CA ARG A 97 -16.33 7.09 4.13
C ARG A 97 -16.94 6.08 5.11
N LYS A 98 -16.18 5.77 6.16
CA LYS A 98 -16.66 4.98 7.29
C LYS A 98 -17.10 5.89 8.43
N PRO A 99 -18.16 5.49 9.18
CA PRO A 99 -18.49 6.13 10.44
C PRO A 99 -17.30 6.11 11.40
N LYS A 100 -17.20 7.16 12.22
CA LYS A 100 -16.06 7.36 13.13
C LYS A 100 -16.03 6.35 14.28
N GLU A 101 -17.16 5.70 14.58
CA GLU A 101 -17.33 4.77 15.71
C GLU A 101 -16.77 3.35 15.46
N ALA A 102 -16.44 2.97 14.21
CA ALA A 102 -15.78 1.70 13.95
C ALA A 102 -14.30 1.83 14.34
N GLN A 103 -13.79 0.97 15.24
CA GLN A 103 -12.36 0.94 15.65
C GLN A 103 -11.45 0.91 14.42
N PRO A 104 -10.80 2.01 14.01
CA PRO A 104 -10.37 2.03 12.63
C PRO A 104 -8.86 1.94 12.61
N ALA A 105 -8.39 0.70 12.71
CA ALA A 105 -7.05 0.38 12.30
C ALA A 105 -6.84 0.82 10.85
N GLN A 106 -5.77 1.57 10.59
CA GLN A 106 -5.33 1.81 9.22
C GLN A 106 -4.82 0.48 8.67
N THR A 107 -5.57 -0.06 7.74
CA THR A 107 -5.32 -1.37 7.13
C THR A 107 -5.07 -1.26 5.64
N GLN A 108 -5.40 -0.12 5.03
CA GLN A 108 -5.22 0.11 3.61
C GLN A 108 -4.23 1.23 3.36
N PHE A 109 -3.50 1.13 2.25
CA PHE A 109 -2.56 2.14 1.81
C PHE A 109 -2.50 2.15 0.27
N LEU A 110 -2.01 3.26 -0.27
CA LEU A 110 -1.85 3.52 -1.69
C LEU A 110 -0.38 3.46 -2.05
N THR A 111 -0.08 3.01 -3.26
CA THR A 111 1.22 3.13 -3.90
C THR A 111 1.08 3.73 -5.29
N ILE A 112 2.13 4.41 -5.74
CA ILE A 112 2.28 4.91 -7.11
C ILE A 112 3.66 4.53 -7.66
N ALA A 113 3.73 4.50 -8.98
CA ALA A 113 4.96 4.38 -9.74
C ALA A 113 4.83 5.15 -11.06
N GLY A 114 5.91 5.19 -11.84
CA GLY A 114 5.92 5.75 -13.20
C GLY A 114 5.18 4.91 -14.25
N ASP A 115 4.22 4.07 -13.85
CA ASP A 115 3.48 3.16 -14.73
C ASP A 115 2.02 3.58 -14.97
N GLY A 116 1.68 4.83 -14.63
CA GLY A 116 0.33 5.37 -14.85
C GLY A 116 -0.74 4.72 -13.98
N GLN A 117 -0.37 4.02 -12.91
CA GLN A 117 -1.32 3.35 -12.03
C GLN A 117 -1.17 3.81 -10.59
N LEU A 118 -2.32 3.81 -9.90
CA LEU A 118 -2.40 3.85 -8.46
C LEU A 118 -2.96 2.52 -7.97
N LEU A 119 -2.26 1.89 -7.03
CA LEU A 119 -2.67 0.63 -6.44
C LEU A 119 -3.08 0.83 -4.98
N VAL A 120 -4.21 0.24 -4.58
CA VAL A 120 -4.60 0.14 -3.17
C VAL A 120 -4.28 -1.24 -2.65
N TRP A 121 -3.66 -1.31 -1.49
CA TRP A 121 -3.30 -2.54 -0.80
C TRP A 121 -4.05 -2.66 0.52
N ASP A 122 -4.25 -3.89 0.99
CA ASP A 122 -4.91 -4.18 2.27
C ASP A 122 -4.05 -5.15 3.09
N THR A 123 -3.63 -4.74 4.28
CA THR A 123 -2.79 -5.56 5.17
C THR A 123 -3.56 -6.71 5.80
N ARG A 124 -4.90 -6.63 5.90
CA ARG A 124 -5.72 -7.75 6.36
C ARG A 124 -5.56 -8.93 5.40
N ARG A 125 -5.53 -8.64 4.10
CA ARG A 125 -5.30 -9.66 3.06
C ARG A 125 -3.89 -10.26 3.16
N ALA A 126 -2.88 -9.46 3.49
CA ALA A 126 -1.52 -9.96 3.72
C ALA A 126 -1.50 -10.98 4.87
N ILE A 127 -2.17 -10.66 5.98
CA ILE A 127 -2.26 -11.54 7.15
C ILE A 127 -3.02 -12.83 6.83
N GLU A 128 -4.15 -12.74 6.14
CA GLU A 128 -4.92 -13.91 5.69
C GLU A 128 -4.07 -14.87 4.84
N VAL A 129 -3.27 -14.35 3.91
CA VAL A 129 -2.39 -15.15 3.05
C VAL A 129 -1.32 -15.85 3.88
N LEU A 130 -0.70 -15.16 4.85
CA LEU A 130 0.28 -15.75 5.75
C LEU A 130 -0.29 -16.88 6.62
N GLU A 131 -1.52 -16.73 7.09
CA GLU A 131 -2.20 -17.76 7.88
C GLU A 131 -2.51 -19.00 7.04
N GLN A 132 -2.88 -18.82 5.77
CA GLN A 132 -3.13 -19.91 4.83
C GLN A 132 -1.85 -20.69 4.49
N GLU A 133 -0.70 -20.02 4.36
CA GLU A 133 0.58 -20.68 4.11
C GLU A 133 1.06 -21.56 5.28
N LYS A 134 0.63 -21.25 6.51
CA LYS A 134 0.92 -22.04 7.71
C LYS A 134 -0.02 -23.25 7.90
N GLY A 135 -1.13 -23.30 7.16
CA GLY A 135 -2.11 -24.39 7.23
C GLY A 135 -1.59 -25.73 6.66
N PRO A 136 -2.21 -26.87 7.01
CA PRO A 136 -1.83 -28.17 6.46
C PRO A 136 -2.01 -28.20 4.93
N LYS A 137 -0.93 -28.51 4.20
CA LYS A 137 -0.97 -28.70 2.74
C LYS A 137 -1.83 -29.93 2.44
N GLY A 138 -3.07 -29.72 2.01
CA GLY A 138 -3.96 -30.80 1.56
C GLY A 138 -3.35 -31.62 0.42
N GLU A 139 -3.78 -32.88 0.32
CA GLU A 139 -3.36 -33.82 -0.73
C GLU A 139 -3.62 -33.27 -2.15
N PRO A 140 -2.83 -33.67 -3.16
CA PRO A 140 -2.98 -33.19 -4.54
C PRO A 140 -4.23 -33.78 -5.20
N GLY A 141 -5.40 -33.28 -4.83
CA GLY A 141 -6.67 -33.45 -5.51
C GLY A 141 -6.95 -32.32 -6.52
N GLU A 142 -7.88 -32.58 -7.44
CA GLU A 142 -8.33 -31.67 -8.49
C GLU A 142 -8.79 -30.32 -7.89
N LYS A 143 -8.02 -29.26 -8.13
CA LYS A 143 -8.24 -27.93 -7.54
C LYS A 143 -9.46 -27.28 -8.17
N THR A 144 -10.43 -26.89 -7.34
CA THR A 144 -11.59 -26.11 -7.77
C THR A 144 -11.19 -24.68 -8.19
N GLU A 145 -12.04 -23.97 -8.93
CA GLU A 145 -11.80 -22.54 -9.25
C GLU A 145 -11.64 -21.67 -7.99
N LYS A 146 -12.32 -22.03 -6.89
CA LYS A 146 -12.11 -21.40 -5.58
C LYS A 146 -10.68 -21.65 -5.06
N ASP A 147 -10.13 -22.85 -5.24
CA ASP A 147 -8.75 -23.17 -4.85
C ASP A 147 -7.69 -22.46 -5.70
N LYS A 148 -8.00 -22.14 -6.97
CA LYS A 148 -7.14 -21.32 -7.83
C LYS A 148 -7.10 -19.86 -7.35
N LYS A 149 -8.27 -19.28 -7.04
CA LYS A 149 -8.37 -17.92 -6.50
C LYS A 149 -7.77 -17.80 -5.08
N MET A 150 -7.77 -18.90 -4.32
CA MET A 150 -7.15 -19.00 -2.98
C MET A 150 -5.60 -19.05 -2.99
N LYS A 151 -4.96 -19.30 -4.13
CA LYS A 151 -3.49 -19.25 -4.26
C LYS A 151 -2.95 -17.91 -4.78
N GLU A 152 -3.83 -16.97 -5.08
CA GLU A 152 -3.41 -15.61 -5.42
C GLU A 152 -2.81 -15.01 -4.14
N GLY A 153 -1.49 -14.78 -4.17
CA GLY A 153 -0.76 -14.21 -3.05
C GLY A 153 -1.27 -12.82 -2.67
N TRP A 154 -0.51 -12.07 -1.89
CA TRP A 154 -0.92 -10.72 -1.55
C TRP A 154 -0.83 -9.80 -2.79
N GLY A 155 -1.99 -9.46 -3.36
CA GLY A 155 -2.12 -8.57 -4.51
C GLY A 155 -2.81 -7.25 -4.17
N ALA A 156 -2.75 -6.30 -5.10
CA ALA A 156 -3.48 -5.06 -4.99
C ALA A 156 -5.00 -5.33 -4.92
N LYS A 157 -5.67 -4.68 -3.98
CA LYS A 157 -7.13 -4.71 -3.83
C LYS A 157 -7.82 -3.95 -4.96
N LEU A 158 -7.20 -2.86 -5.40
CA LEU A 158 -7.75 -1.95 -6.41
C LEU A 158 -6.62 -1.44 -7.28
N VAL A 159 -6.86 -1.42 -8.59
CA VAL A 159 -5.97 -0.85 -9.61
C VAL A 159 -6.70 0.30 -10.27
N MET A 160 -6.18 1.52 -10.13
CA MET A 160 -6.74 2.73 -10.73
C MET A 160 -5.78 3.27 -11.79
N PRO A 161 -6.15 3.26 -13.07
CA PRO A 161 -5.41 3.96 -14.10
C PRO A 161 -5.45 5.47 -13.87
N LEU A 162 -4.34 6.14 -14.15
CA LEU A 162 -4.16 7.59 -14.10
C LEU A 162 -3.81 8.12 -15.49
N PRO A 163 -4.77 8.14 -16.44
CA PRO A 163 -4.52 8.68 -17.77
C PRO A 163 -4.47 10.21 -17.71
N HIS A 164 -3.59 10.80 -18.52
CA HIS A 164 -3.60 12.21 -18.82
C HIS A 164 -4.95 12.59 -19.44
N THR A 165 -5.57 13.68 -19.01
CA THR A 165 -6.93 14.06 -19.42
C THR A 165 -7.07 14.29 -20.92
N ASP A 166 -6.06 14.91 -21.53
CA ASP A 166 -6.12 15.33 -22.92
C ASP A 166 -5.64 14.25 -23.90
N SER A 167 -4.50 13.61 -23.61
CA SER A 167 -3.86 12.63 -24.49
C SER A 167 -4.27 11.18 -24.20
N GLY A 168 -4.81 10.91 -23.01
CA GLY A 168 -5.03 9.54 -22.53
C GLY A 168 -3.74 8.77 -22.21
N ALA A 169 -2.57 9.41 -22.28
CA ALA A 169 -1.28 8.79 -22.00
C ALA A 169 -1.14 8.41 -20.52
N GLU A 170 -0.31 7.41 -20.22
CA GLU A 170 0.03 7.05 -18.83
C GLU A 170 0.85 8.16 -18.17
N LEU A 171 0.41 8.63 -17.00
CA LEU A 171 1.15 9.62 -16.23
C LEU A 171 2.24 8.97 -15.38
N SER A 172 3.50 9.39 -15.55
CA SER A 172 4.60 8.92 -14.71
C SER A 172 4.61 9.64 -13.36
N VAL A 173 3.81 9.17 -12.39
CA VAL A 173 3.66 9.83 -11.09
C VAL A 173 4.83 9.51 -10.15
N THR A 174 5.38 10.52 -9.49
CA THR A 174 6.58 10.39 -8.63
C THR A 174 6.31 10.57 -7.14
N SER A 175 5.40 11.47 -6.75
CA SER A 175 5.02 11.69 -5.35
C SER A 175 3.56 12.07 -5.22
N LEU A 176 2.98 11.77 -4.06
CA LEU A 176 1.58 12.05 -3.74
C LEU A 176 1.38 12.69 -2.37
N ILE A 177 0.29 13.41 -2.24
CA ILE A 177 -0.27 13.90 -0.97
C ILE A 177 -1.75 13.52 -0.97
N LEU A 178 -2.16 12.87 0.11
CA LEU A 178 -3.55 12.50 0.33
C LEU A 178 -4.25 13.57 1.17
N ASP A 179 -5.26 14.21 0.58
CA ASP A 179 -6.16 15.15 1.25
C ASP A 179 -7.52 14.47 1.52
N VAL A 180 -7.76 14.18 2.80
CA VAL A 180 -9.04 13.64 3.28
C VAL A 180 -9.66 14.64 4.26
N PRO A 181 -10.56 15.50 3.78
CA PRO A 181 -11.25 16.45 4.63
C PRO A 181 -12.09 15.76 5.70
N LYS A 182 -12.29 16.44 6.83
CA LYS A 182 -13.10 15.94 7.96
C LYS A 182 -14.61 15.96 7.68
N GLU A 183 -15.05 16.85 6.80
CA GLU A 183 -16.44 16.98 6.40
C GLU A 183 -16.91 15.74 5.64
N GLU A 184 -18.06 15.20 6.03
CA GLU A 184 -18.56 13.92 5.52
C GLU A 184 -18.87 13.96 4.01
N ASN A 185 -19.33 15.11 3.52
CA ASN A 185 -19.67 15.30 2.11
C ASN A 185 -18.53 15.93 1.29
N ALA A 186 -17.35 16.16 1.87
CA ALA A 186 -16.25 16.78 1.15
C ALA A 186 -15.49 15.75 0.29
N ILE A 187 -14.94 16.24 -0.83
CA ILE A 187 -14.14 15.48 -1.79
C ILE A 187 -12.89 14.94 -1.10
N CYS A 188 -12.61 13.64 -1.26
CA CYS A 188 -11.28 13.10 -0.97
C CYS A 188 -10.46 13.13 -2.25
N ARG A 189 -9.25 13.68 -2.19
CA ARG A 189 -8.39 13.82 -3.36
C ARG A 189 -6.95 13.44 -3.09
N LEU A 190 -6.26 13.09 -4.16
CA LEU A 190 -4.81 13.02 -4.21
C LEU A 190 -4.30 14.20 -5.02
N LEU A 191 -3.26 14.82 -4.50
CA LEU A 191 -2.43 15.76 -5.23
C LEU A 191 -1.15 15.01 -5.58
N ALA A 192 -0.76 14.97 -6.84
CA ALA A 192 0.42 14.24 -7.24
C ALA A 192 1.25 15.03 -8.25
N VAL A 193 2.52 14.67 -8.37
CA VAL A 193 3.48 15.26 -9.32
C VAL A 193 4.00 14.21 -10.28
N THR A 194 4.21 14.59 -11.54
CA THR A 194 4.77 13.70 -12.58
C THR A 194 6.26 13.93 -12.80
N GLU A 195 6.94 12.99 -13.46
CA GLU A 195 8.34 13.14 -13.90
C GLU A 195 8.54 14.34 -14.83
N ASP A 196 7.51 14.68 -15.61
CA ASP A 196 7.50 15.81 -16.55
C ASP A 196 7.23 17.16 -15.86
N GLY A 197 7.10 17.18 -14.53
CA GLY A 197 6.88 18.39 -13.76
C GLY A 197 5.45 18.92 -13.83
N GLU A 198 4.47 18.05 -14.02
CA GLU A 198 3.05 18.39 -13.96
C GLU A 198 2.49 18.14 -12.56
N TYR A 199 1.53 18.97 -12.14
CA TYR A 199 0.70 18.74 -10.98
C TYR A 199 -0.63 18.15 -11.43
N ILE A 200 -1.01 17.03 -10.81
CA ILE A 200 -2.28 16.35 -11.08
C ILE A 200 -3.15 16.28 -9.83
N THR A 201 -4.45 16.43 -10.02
CA THR A 201 -5.45 16.21 -8.97
C THR A 201 -6.32 15.02 -9.34
N VAL A 202 -6.41 14.04 -8.44
CA VAL A 202 -7.21 12.82 -8.61
C VAL A 202 -8.29 12.78 -7.54
N ASN A 203 -9.56 12.69 -7.94
CA ASN A 203 -10.66 12.54 -6.97
C ASN A 203 -10.84 11.06 -6.62
N LEU A 204 -10.60 10.72 -5.37
CA LEU A 204 -10.86 9.37 -4.86
C LEU A 204 -12.34 9.19 -4.49
N LEU A 205 -12.96 10.22 -3.92
CA LEU A 205 -14.35 10.20 -3.51
C LEU A 205 -15.00 11.54 -3.83
N GLU A 206 -16.11 11.52 -4.55
CA GLU A 206 -16.92 12.71 -4.83
C GLU A 206 -18.04 12.89 -3.80
N PRO A 207 -18.56 14.12 -3.62
CA PRO A 207 -19.64 14.41 -2.70
C PRO A 207 -20.87 13.58 -3.07
N ASN A 208 -21.58 13.11 -2.06
CA ASN A 208 -22.77 12.32 -2.28
C ASN A 208 -23.88 13.23 -2.84
N THR A 209 -24.10 13.22 -4.15
CA THR A 209 -25.34 13.76 -4.74
C THR A 209 -26.45 12.78 -4.39
N GLU A 210 -27.53 13.24 -3.77
CA GLU A 210 -28.60 12.41 -3.17
C GLU A 210 -28.85 11.08 -3.92
N GLY A 211 -28.56 9.95 -3.26
CA GLY A 211 -28.92 8.60 -3.72
C GLY A 211 -27.78 7.66 -4.12
N ALA A 212 -26.53 8.09 -4.21
CA ALA A 212 -25.42 7.23 -4.64
C ALA A 212 -24.74 6.49 -3.47
N LYS A 213 -25.16 5.24 -3.19
CA LYS A 213 -24.36 4.34 -2.31
C LYS A 213 -23.07 3.91 -3.03
N GLY A 214 -21.97 4.58 -2.68
CA GLY A 214 -20.62 4.29 -3.16
C GLY A 214 -20.33 4.99 -4.49
N THR A 215 -19.69 6.14 -4.41
CA THR A 215 -19.22 6.94 -5.55
C THR A 215 -18.07 6.21 -6.24
N VAL A 216 -18.12 6.14 -7.58
CA VAL A 216 -17.00 5.69 -8.40
C VAL A 216 -15.89 6.72 -8.25
N ALA A 217 -14.64 6.29 -8.09
CA ALA A 217 -13.51 7.22 -8.05
C ALA A 217 -13.55 8.11 -9.29
N GLY A 218 -13.49 9.43 -9.08
CA GLY A 218 -13.63 10.42 -10.15
C GLY A 218 -12.47 10.41 -11.15
N GLY A 219 -11.38 9.69 -10.84
CA GLY A 219 -10.19 9.61 -11.68
C GLY A 219 -9.41 10.92 -11.69
N VAL A 220 -8.52 11.08 -12.67
CA VAL A 220 -7.75 12.31 -12.89
C VAL A 220 -8.71 13.43 -13.32
N ARG A 221 -8.69 14.55 -12.59
CA ARG A 221 -9.61 15.68 -12.82
C ARG A 221 -8.94 16.90 -13.42
N ALA A 222 -7.67 17.12 -13.09
CA ALA A 222 -6.90 18.24 -13.60
C ALA A 222 -5.45 17.82 -13.74
N VAL A 223 -4.83 18.27 -14.82
CA VAL A 223 -3.38 18.23 -15.07
C VAL A 223 -2.96 19.68 -15.34
N SER A 224 -1.97 20.17 -14.62
CA SER A 224 -1.47 21.54 -14.71
C SER A 224 0.05 21.53 -14.77
N LEU A 225 0.65 22.36 -15.61
CA LEU A 225 2.11 22.52 -15.63
C LEU A 225 2.60 23.11 -14.31
N GLY A 226 3.63 22.50 -13.72
CA GLY A 226 4.16 22.89 -12.42
C GLY A 226 5.22 23.97 -12.42
N HIS A 227 5.66 24.39 -13.61
CA HIS A 227 6.52 25.53 -13.79
C HIS A 227 5.74 26.68 -14.42
N TYR A 228 5.82 27.85 -13.80
CA TYR A 228 5.65 29.11 -14.51
C TYR A 228 7.02 29.45 -15.14
N GLY A 229 7.23 29.03 -16.39
CA GLY A 229 8.29 29.57 -17.26
C GLY A 229 7.70 30.70 -18.14
N PRO A 230 8.52 31.64 -18.64
CA PRO A 230 8.12 33.00 -19.01
C PRO A 230 6.95 33.09 -20.00
#